data_AF-A0A2E1TLD2-F1
#
_entry.id   AF-A0A2E1TLD2-F1
#
_cell.length_a   1.000
_cell.length_b   1.000
_cell.length_c   1.000
_cell.angle_alpha   90.00
_cell.angle_beta   90.00
_cell.angle_gamma   90.00
#
_symmetry.space_group_name_H-M   'P 1'
#
loop_
_entity.id
_entity.type
_entity.pdbx_description
1 polymer ?
#
loop_
_entity_poly.entity_id
_entity_poly.type
_entity_poly.pdbx_seq_one_letter_code
_entity_poly.pdbx_strand_id
1 'polypeptide(L)'
;MANPSTFLSEHHQKINALRFCLLVLLCFNCPVKAEERTAEGYHYQAVNRLVVQHDPSMPIAIGCLVVKQAGLIKIREMLENYGKENALGKSWNATAPEWLKAEKELIIILDEEIGLLVRDPTWFKIALYDLFVERLSAEEADEIASHFQTPTGTIQREIIDMSMIAETLQLAYTISRTIKPNIAGSEREYDELQKVWWAARPTFAARANIYKDPAVRRFAGQETGRKYGRLIAMQGIGAIMEYMREVVAEIEKKMEQSTFVIEPIVRKFRETSIRR
;
A
#
# COMPACT_ATOMS: atom_id res chain seq x y z
N MET A 1 -24.64 78.08 -6.12
CA MET A 1 -23.90 77.35 -7.18
C MET A 1 -23.79 75.91 -6.72
N ALA A 2 -24.62 75.02 -7.26
CA ALA A 2 -24.73 73.63 -6.86
C ALA A 2 -23.82 72.75 -7.73
N ASN A 3 -23.08 71.84 -7.09
CA ASN A 3 -22.04 71.05 -7.71
C ASN A 3 -22.67 69.85 -8.47
N PRO A 4 -22.33 69.57 -9.75
CA PRO A 4 -23.05 68.59 -10.58
C PRO A 4 -22.72 67.11 -10.29
N SER A 5 -21.91 66.81 -9.28
CA SER A 5 -21.32 65.47 -9.07
C SER A 5 -22.19 64.51 -8.26
N THR A 6 -23.32 64.95 -7.68
CA THR A 6 -24.16 64.11 -6.83
C THR A 6 -25.27 63.35 -7.57
N PHE A 7 -25.59 63.70 -8.82
CA PHE A 7 -26.71 63.09 -9.54
C PHE A 7 -26.38 61.78 -10.29
N LEU A 8 -25.09 61.52 -10.55
CA LEU A 8 -24.65 60.31 -11.28
C LEU A 8 -24.37 59.10 -10.37
N SER A 9 -24.24 59.32 -9.05
CA SER A 9 -23.90 58.27 -8.08
C SER A 9 -25.07 57.36 -7.73
N GLU A 10 -26.31 57.87 -7.68
CA GLU A 10 -27.46 57.06 -7.26
C GLU A 10 -28.00 56.14 -8.38
N HIS A 11 -27.80 56.51 -9.64
CA HIS A 11 -28.25 55.69 -10.78
C HIS A 11 -27.32 54.48 -11.05
N HIS A 12 -26.01 54.60 -10.79
CA HIS A 12 -25.08 53.47 -10.95
C HIS A 12 -25.19 52.43 -9.82
N GLN A 13 -25.63 52.84 -8.62
CA GLN A 13 -25.76 51.92 -7.49
C GLN A 13 -27.01 51.03 -7.59
N LYS A 14 -28.11 51.53 -8.18
CA LYS A 14 -29.34 50.74 -8.41
C LYS A 14 -29.23 49.75 -9.57
N ILE A 15 -28.44 50.04 -10.61
CA ILE A 15 -28.24 49.13 -11.75
C ILE A 15 -27.36 47.93 -11.37
N ASN A 16 -26.40 48.11 -10.44
CA ASN A 16 -25.55 47.01 -9.96
C ASN A 16 -26.26 46.11 -8.93
N ALA A 17 -27.19 46.63 -8.14
CA ALA A 17 -27.99 45.81 -7.22
C ALA A 17 -28.98 44.88 -7.96
N LEU A 18 -29.58 45.34 -9.07
CA LEU A 18 -30.49 44.50 -9.88
C LEU A 18 -29.76 43.41 -10.67
N ARG A 19 -28.51 43.66 -11.10
CA ARG A 19 -27.68 42.64 -11.77
C ARG A 19 -27.15 41.57 -10.81
N PHE A 20 -26.95 41.90 -9.53
CA PHE A 20 -26.53 40.91 -8.53
C PHE A 20 -27.68 39.99 -8.10
N CYS A 21 -28.92 40.49 -8.03
CA CYS A 21 -30.09 39.63 -7.74
C CYS A 21 -30.48 38.71 -8.92
N LEU A 22 -30.26 39.12 -10.18
CA LEU A 22 -30.57 38.26 -11.33
C LEU A 22 -29.51 37.18 -11.61
N LEU A 23 -28.27 37.34 -11.12
CA LEU A 23 -27.24 36.29 -11.23
C LEU A 23 -27.32 35.26 -10.10
N VAL A 24 -27.86 35.62 -8.93
CA VAL A 24 -28.07 34.67 -7.82
C VAL A 24 -29.32 33.80 -8.03
N LEU A 25 -30.30 34.25 -8.82
CA LEU A 25 -31.52 33.48 -9.13
C LEU A 25 -31.39 32.53 -10.32
N LEU A 26 -30.30 32.59 -11.10
CA LEU A 26 -30.04 31.66 -12.21
C LEU A 26 -29.10 30.51 -11.87
N CYS A 27 -28.54 30.46 -10.64
CA CYS A 27 -27.70 29.35 -10.17
C CYS A 27 -28.47 28.27 -9.39
N PHE A 28 -29.77 28.42 -9.13
CA PHE A 28 -30.57 27.47 -8.33
C PHE A 28 -31.51 26.57 -9.14
N ASN A 29 -31.45 26.61 -10.48
CA ASN A 29 -32.23 25.72 -11.35
C ASN A 29 -31.36 24.91 -12.31
N CYS A 30 -30.13 24.57 -11.90
CA CYS A 30 -29.55 23.35 -12.44
C CYS A 30 -30.22 22.22 -11.66
N PRO A 31 -31.07 21.37 -12.26
CA PRO A 31 -31.38 20.12 -11.62
C PRO A 31 -30.01 19.45 -11.47
N VAL A 32 -29.49 19.41 -10.24
CA VAL A 32 -28.56 18.36 -9.85
C VAL A 32 -29.34 17.12 -10.23
N LYS A 33 -29.00 16.52 -11.38
CA LYS A 33 -29.45 15.20 -11.71
C LYS A 33 -28.99 14.40 -10.49
N ALA A 34 -29.94 14.06 -9.62
CA ALA A 34 -29.74 13.01 -8.65
C ALA A 34 -29.30 11.85 -9.53
N GLU A 35 -28.00 11.61 -9.56
CA GLU A 35 -27.39 10.54 -10.31
C GLU A 35 -28.16 9.31 -9.87
N GLU A 36 -28.92 8.74 -10.80
CA GLU A 36 -29.77 7.59 -10.55
C GLU A 36 -28.81 6.51 -10.06
N ARG A 37 -28.72 6.35 -8.73
CA ARG A 37 -27.78 5.42 -8.11
C ARG A 37 -28.22 4.05 -8.57
N THR A 38 -27.58 3.54 -9.62
CA THR A 38 -27.82 2.18 -10.09
C THR A 38 -27.50 1.22 -8.95
N ALA A 39 -28.16 0.07 -8.91
CA ALA A 39 -27.86 -0.96 -7.92
C ALA A 39 -26.37 -1.33 -7.92
N GLU A 40 -25.76 -1.30 -9.10
CA GLU A 40 -24.32 -1.48 -9.33
C GLU A 40 -23.47 -0.35 -8.71
N GLY A 41 -23.86 0.91 -8.89
CA GLY A 41 -23.20 2.05 -8.25
C GLY A 41 -23.28 2.01 -6.73
N TYR A 42 -24.41 1.55 -6.17
CA TYR A 42 -24.55 1.33 -4.72
C TYR A 42 -23.62 0.22 -4.22
N HIS A 43 -23.53 -0.88 -4.97
CA HIS A 43 -22.65 -2.00 -4.64
C HIS A 43 -21.17 -1.56 -4.56
N TYR A 44 -20.66 -0.88 -5.58
CA TYR A 44 -19.28 -0.38 -5.59
C TYR A 44 -18.99 0.60 -4.44
N GLN A 45 -19.96 1.44 -4.07
CA GLN A 45 -19.82 2.34 -2.91
C GLN A 45 -19.79 1.58 -1.58
N ALA A 46 -20.65 0.57 -1.42
CA ALA A 46 -20.67 -0.26 -0.21
C ALA A 46 -19.35 -1.02 -0.02
N VAL A 47 -18.83 -1.64 -1.09
CA VAL A 47 -17.54 -2.34 -1.07
C VAL A 47 -16.40 -1.37 -0.77
N ASN A 48 -16.36 -0.20 -1.41
CA ASN A 48 -15.34 0.80 -1.12
C ASN A 48 -15.36 1.25 0.35
N ARG A 49 -16.55 1.44 0.94
CA ARG A 49 -16.67 1.77 2.37
C ARG A 49 -16.09 0.69 3.28
N LEU A 50 -16.21 -0.59 2.90
CA LEU A 50 -15.59 -1.71 3.60
C LEU A 50 -14.08 -1.72 3.43
N VAL A 51 -13.57 -1.62 2.20
CA VAL A 51 -12.13 -1.66 1.90
C VAL A 51 -11.37 -0.58 2.67
N VAL A 52 -11.88 0.66 2.70
CA VAL A 52 -11.22 1.77 3.40
C VAL A 52 -11.20 1.62 4.91
N GLN A 53 -11.94 0.65 5.48
CA GLN A 53 -11.80 0.36 6.91
C GLN A 53 -10.45 -0.30 7.19
N HIS A 54 -9.90 -1.12 6.30
CA HIS A 54 -8.70 -1.92 6.57
C HIS A 54 -7.41 -1.10 6.63
N ASP A 55 -6.55 -1.41 7.61
CA ASP A 55 -5.23 -0.78 7.74
C ASP A 55 -4.16 -1.56 6.94
N PRO A 56 -3.57 -0.95 5.89
CA PRO A 56 -2.55 -1.61 5.06
C PRO A 56 -1.15 -1.62 5.69
N SER A 57 -0.93 -0.97 6.84
CA SER A 57 0.41 -0.70 7.36
C SER A 57 1.25 -1.95 7.58
N MET A 58 0.67 -3.01 8.17
CA MET A 58 1.37 -4.27 8.38
C MET A 58 1.65 -5.03 7.07
N PRO A 59 0.67 -5.25 6.17
CA PRO A 59 0.93 -5.80 4.83
C PRO A 59 2.03 -5.08 4.06
N ILE A 60 2.05 -3.75 4.08
CA ILE A 60 3.08 -2.94 3.42
C ILE A 60 4.45 -3.17 4.04
N ALA A 61 4.55 -3.15 5.38
CA ALA A 61 5.83 -3.36 6.05
C ALA A 61 6.40 -4.78 5.79
N ILE A 62 5.53 -5.80 5.81
CA ILE A 62 5.89 -7.17 5.45
C ILE A 62 6.35 -7.22 3.98
N GLY A 63 5.59 -6.61 3.07
CA GLY A 63 5.92 -6.55 1.65
C GLY A 63 7.27 -5.87 1.38
N CYS A 64 7.53 -4.74 2.02
CA CYS A 64 8.81 -4.03 1.89
C CYS A 64 9.98 -4.93 2.30
N LEU A 65 9.86 -5.65 3.41
CA LEU A 65 10.89 -6.59 3.85
C LEU A 65 11.09 -7.74 2.86
N VAL A 66 10.01 -8.38 2.42
CA VAL A 66 10.05 -9.49 1.46
C VAL A 66 10.73 -9.06 0.16
N VAL A 67 10.29 -7.95 -0.42
CA VAL A 67 10.81 -7.44 -1.69
C VAL A 67 12.26 -6.98 -1.54
N LYS A 68 12.61 -6.30 -0.44
CA LYS A 68 13.99 -5.91 -0.15
C LYS A 68 14.92 -7.11 -0.11
N GLN A 69 14.54 -8.17 0.61
CA GLN A 69 15.38 -9.36 0.72
C GLN A 69 15.53 -10.09 -0.62
N ALA A 70 14.45 -10.22 -1.39
CA ALA A 70 14.51 -10.81 -2.73
C ALA A 70 15.45 -10.00 -3.65
N GLY A 71 15.27 -8.67 -3.69
CA GLY A 71 16.11 -7.77 -4.47
C GLY A 71 17.60 -7.84 -4.08
N LEU A 72 17.92 -7.85 -2.78
CA LEU A 72 19.32 -7.97 -2.31
C LEU A 72 19.96 -9.31 -2.72
N ILE A 73 19.21 -10.40 -2.65
CA ILE A 73 19.69 -11.72 -3.09
C ILE A 73 19.98 -11.66 -4.59
N LYS A 74 19.04 -11.14 -5.39
CA LYS A 74 19.18 -11.02 -6.83
C LYS A 74 20.36 -10.14 -7.24
N ILE A 75 20.53 -8.97 -6.62
CA ILE A 75 21.64 -8.05 -6.86
C ILE A 75 22.98 -8.77 -6.66
N ARG A 76 23.13 -9.50 -5.56
CA ARG A 76 24.38 -10.22 -5.25
C ARG A 76 24.65 -11.33 -6.25
N GLU A 77 23.64 -12.13 -6.57
CA GLU A 77 23.74 -13.17 -7.59
C GLU A 77 24.16 -12.58 -8.95
N MET A 78 23.55 -11.46 -9.34
CA MET A 78 23.89 -10.77 -10.58
C MET A 78 25.34 -10.27 -10.58
N LEU A 79 25.81 -9.65 -9.50
CA LEU A 79 27.20 -9.19 -9.40
C LEU A 79 28.19 -10.37 -9.46
N GLU A 80 27.84 -11.52 -8.88
CA GLU A 80 28.66 -12.74 -8.95
C GLU A 80 28.74 -13.24 -10.39
N ASN A 81 27.59 -13.36 -11.06
CA ASN A 81 27.49 -13.86 -12.42
C ASN A 81 28.18 -12.92 -13.41
N TYR A 82 27.95 -11.61 -13.27
CA TYR A 82 28.64 -10.59 -14.06
C TYR A 82 30.15 -10.71 -13.92
N GLY A 83 30.66 -10.94 -12.70
CA GLY A 83 32.08 -11.16 -12.44
C GLY A 83 32.65 -12.40 -13.12
N LYS A 84 31.89 -13.50 -13.14
CA LYS A 84 32.25 -14.76 -13.84
C LYS A 84 32.28 -14.55 -15.35
N GLU A 85 31.22 -13.97 -15.92
CA GLU A 85 31.07 -13.70 -17.37
C GLU A 85 32.18 -12.77 -17.90
N ASN A 86 32.63 -11.83 -17.06
CA ASN A 86 33.65 -10.85 -17.40
C ASN A 86 35.06 -11.22 -16.96
N ALA A 87 35.27 -12.44 -16.47
CA ALA A 87 36.54 -12.98 -15.99
C ALA A 87 37.28 -12.04 -15.01
N LEU A 88 36.54 -11.42 -14.06
CA LEU A 88 37.08 -10.42 -13.13
C LEU A 88 37.98 -11.04 -12.02
N GLY A 89 38.03 -12.37 -11.92
CA GLY A 89 38.88 -13.09 -10.97
C GLY A 89 38.38 -13.03 -9.53
N LYS A 90 39.15 -13.63 -8.61
CA LYS A 90 38.77 -13.78 -7.18
C LYS A 90 38.77 -12.47 -6.39
N SER A 91 39.42 -11.44 -6.91
CA SER A 91 39.42 -10.09 -6.31
C SER A 91 38.09 -9.37 -6.48
N TRP A 92 37.22 -9.81 -7.39
CA TRP A 92 35.84 -9.36 -7.50
C TRP A 92 34.95 -10.19 -6.56
N ASN A 93 34.68 -9.66 -5.36
CA ASN A 93 33.90 -10.33 -4.33
C ASN A 93 33.24 -9.29 -3.41
N ALA A 94 32.36 -9.74 -2.50
CA ALA A 94 31.57 -8.88 -1.60
C ALA A 94 32.38 -7.95 -0.67
N THR A 95 33.70 -8.14 -0.55
CA THR A 95 34.56 -7.25 0.24
C THR A 95 35.31 -6.22 -0.61
N ALA A 96 35.27 -6.34 -1.94
CA ALA A 96 35.94 -5.43 -2.85
C ALA A 96 35.23 -4.05 -2.85
N PRO A 97 35.96 -2.92 -2.79
CA PRO A 97 35.35 -1.59 -2.81
C PRO A 97 34.47 -1.34 -4.04
N GLU A 98 34.88 -1.84 -5.20
CA GLU A 98 34.12 -1.71 -6.44
C GLU A 98 32.85 -2.58 -6.45
N TRP A 99 32.89 -3.77 -5.83
CA TRP A 99 31.70 -4.59 -5.62
C TRP A 99 30.69 -3.86 -4.74
N LEU A 100 31.13 -3.41 -3.56
CA LEU A 100 30.29 -2.70 -2.60
C LEU A 100 29.68 -1.44 -3.22
N LYS A 101 30.44 -0.75 -4.08
CA LYS A 101 29.92 0.37 -4.85
C LYS A 101 28.82 -0.07 -5.81
N ALA A 102 29.03 -1.13 -6.60
CA ALA A 102 28.03 -1.62 -7.54
C ALA A 102 26.75 -2.10 -6.85
N GLU A 103 26.90 -2.84 -5.75
CA GLU A 103 25.77 -3.26 -4.90
C GLU A 103 24.99 -2.04 -4.39
N LYS A 104 25.68 -0.99 -3.92
CA LYS A 104 25.03 0.23 -3.44
C LYS A 104 24.23 0.95 -4.53
N GLU A 105 24.76 1.08 -5.75
CA GLU A 105 24.03 1.71 -6.85
C GLU A 105 22.75 0.93 -7.20
N LEU A 106 22.83 -0.41 -7.23
CA LEU A 106 21.65 -1.25 -7.49
C LEU A 106 20.63 -1.20 -6.33
N ILE A 107 21.11 -1.11 -5.09
CA ILE A 107 20.24 -0.95 -3.91
C ILE A 107 19.42 0.35 -3.99
N ILE A 108 19.98 1.44 -4.51
CA ILE A 108 19.24 2.70 -4.69
C ILE A 108 18.05 2.48 -5.62
N ILE A 109 18.28 1.83 -6.77
CA ILE A 109 17.22 1.50 -7.73
C ILE A 109 16.18 0.58 -7.07
N LEU A 110 16.61 -0.44 -6.33
CA LEU A 110 15.72 -1.33 -5.59
C LEU A 110 14.83 -0.56 -4.60
N ASP A 111 15.40 0.37 -3.84
CA ASP A 111 14.65 1.17 -2.85
C ASP A 111 13.64 2.13 -3.51
N GLU A 112 13.98 2.69 -4.67
CA GLU A 112 13.05 3.49 -5.48
C GLU A 112 11.86 2.64 -5.95
N GLU A 113 12.11 1.46 -6.49
CA GLU A 113 11.05 0.56 -6.96
C GLU A 113 10.17 0.03 -5.82
N ILE A 114 10.74 -0.29 -4.65
CA ILE A 114 9.94 -0.62 -3.45
C ILE A 114 9.04 0.57 -3.07
N GLY A 115 9.56 1.79 -3.19
CA GLY A 115 8.80 3.02 -2.96
C GLY A 115 7.58 3.15 -3.88
N LEU A 116 7.74 2.81 -5.16
CA LEU A 116 6.69 2.89 -6.17
C LEU A 116 5.67 1.75 -6.07
N LEU A 117 6.15 0.51 -5.91
CA LEU A 117 5.32 -0.68 -6.01
C LEU A 117 4.70 -1.11 -4.69
N VAL A 118 5.37 -0.87 -3.55
CA VAL A 118 4.94 -1.46 -2.27
C VAL A 118 4.47 -0.43 -1.27
N ARG A 119 5.16 0.71 -1.16
CA ARG A 119 4.87 1.72 -0.12
C ARG A 119 3.54 2.45 -0.35
N ASP A 120 3.05 2.51 -1.58
CA ASP A 120 1.71 3.02 -1.87
C ASP A 120 0.64 2.00 -1.44
N PRO A 121 -0.27 2.33 -0.50
CA PRO A 121 -1.33 1.41 -0.06
C PRO A 121 -2.38 1.08 -1.12
N THR A 122 -2.34 1.72 -2.30
CA THR A 122 -3.35 1.55 -3.35
C THR A 122 -3.49 0.09 -3.79
N TRP A 123 -2.38 -0.64 -3.94
CA TRP A 123 -2.43 -2.06 -4.34
C TRP A 123 -3.21 -2.93 -3.35
N PHE A 124 -3.05 -2.68 -2.06
CA PHE A 124 -3.71 -3.45 -1.01
C PHE A 124 -5.22 -3.21 -1.05
N LYS A 125 -5.61 -1.95 -1.25
CA LYS A 125 -7.03 -1.57 -1.39
C LYS A 125 -7.65 -2.19 -2.64
N ILE A 126 -6.94 -2.18 -3.76
CA ILE A 126 -7.38 -2.83 -5.00
C ILE A 126 -7.57 -4.33 -4.78
N ALA A 127 -6.59 -5.01 -4.20
CA ALA A 127 -6.66 -6.45 -3.94
C ALA A 127 -7.87 -6.85 -3.08
N LEU A 128 -8.19 -6.06 -2.04
CA LEU A 128 -9.39 -6.27 -1.24
C LEU A 128 -10.68 -5.88 -1.97
N TYR A 129 -10.65 -4.80 -2.75
CA TYR A 129 -11.79 -4.35 -3.53
C TYR A 129 -12.23 -5.42 -4.53
N ASP A 130 -11.29 -5.92 -5.34
CA ASP A 130 -11.55 -6.95 -6.36
C ASP A 130 -12.09 -8.22 -5.71
N LEU A 131 -11.54 -8.61 -4.56
CA LEU A 131 -12.05 -9.73 -3.79
C LEU A 131 -13.50 -9.51 -3.29
N PHE A 132 -13.78 -8.34 -2.73
CA PHE A 132 -15.07 -8.08 -2.09
C PHE A 132 -16.17 -7.82 -3.09
N VAL A 133 -15.90 -7.09 -4.17
CA VAL A 133 -16.88 -6.73 -5.20
C VAL A 133 -17.40 -7.96 -5.95
N GLU A 134 -16.61 -9.03 -6.04
CA GLU A 134 -17.05 -10.28 -6.65
C GLU A 134 -17.83 -11.19 -5.70
N ARG A 135 -17.68 -11.01 -4.38
CA ARG A 135 -18.04 -12.05 -3.39
C ARG A 135 -19.07 -11.61 -2.37
N LEU A 136 -19.23 -10.31 -2.17
CA LEU A 136 -20.21 -9.73 -1.27
C LEU A 136 -21.34 -9.10 -2.06
N SER A 137 -22.55 -9.08 -1.50
CA SER A 137 -23.60 -8.17 -1.96
C SER A 137 -23.36 -6.76 -1.40
N ALA A 138 -24.10 -5.78 -1.94
CA ALA A 138 -24.05 -4.42 -1.43
C ALA A 138 -24.48 -4.33 0.05
N GLU A 139 -25.51 -5.09 0.43
CA GLU A 139 -26.03 -5.16 1.80
C GLU A 139 -25.02 -5.80 2.74
N GLU A 140 -24.38 -6.91 2.33
CA GLU A 140 -23.34 -7.56 3.14
C GLU A 140 -22.15 -6.62 3.36
N ALA A 141 -21.66 -5.98 2.29
CA ALA A 141 -20.54 -5.04 2.38
C ALA A 141 -20.86 -3.83 3.26
N ASP A 142 -22.06 -3.26 3.13
CA ASP A 142 -22.52 -2.14 3.97
C ASP A 142 -22.72 -2.54 5.44
N GLU A 143 -23.26 -3.74 5.70
CA GLU A 143 -23.42 -4.27 7.06
C GLU A 143 -22.05 -4.42 7.75
N ILE A 144 -21.05 -4.97 7.05
CA ILE A 144 -19.70 -5.13 7.60
C ILE A 144 -19.04 -3.77 7.83
N ALA A 145 -19.11 -2.87 6.84
CA ALA A 145 -18.55 -1.53 6.96
C ALA A 145 -19.17 -0.76 8.14
N SER A 146 -20.50 -0.85 8.29
CA SER A 146 -21.24 -0.23 9.39
C SER A 146 -20.84 -0.81 10.74
N HIS A 147 -20.67 -2.13 10.84
CA HIS A 147 -20.17 -2.78 12.05
C HIS A 147 -18.77 -2.26 12.42
N PHE A 148 -17.83 -2.19 11.47
CA PHE A 148 -16.46 -1.74 11.71
C PHE A 148 -16.35 -0.27 12.15
N GLN A 149 -17.36 0.55 11.89
CA GLN A 149 -17.45 1.93 12.37
C GLN A 149 -17.97 2.05 13.82
N THR A 150 -18.49 0.96 14.40
CA THR A 150 -18.84 0.96 15.83
C THR A 150 -17.57 0.87 16.69
N PRO A 151 -17.56 1.37 17.94
CA PRO A 151 -16.38 1.30 18.80
C PRO A 151 -15.84 -0.12 18.97
N THR A 152 -16.72 -1.10 19.18
CA THR A 152 -16.31 -2.49 19.31
C THR A 152 -15.90 -3.09 17.95
N GLY A 153 -16.60 -2.76 16.86
CA GLY A 153 -16.24 -3.23 15.53
C GLY A 153 -14.91 -2.70 15.02
N THR A 154 -14.52 -1.48 15.39
CA THR A 154 -13.20 -0.92 15.08
C THR A 154 -12.08 -1.77 15.71
N ILE A 155 -12.22 -2.12 16.99
CA ILE A 155 -11.26 -3.00 17.68
C ILE A 155 -11.28 -4.41 17.06
N GLN A 156 -12.45 -4.94 16.70
CA GLN A 156 -12.55 -6.26 16.06
C GLN A 156 -11.86 -6.27 14.69
N ARG A 157 -12.04 -5.23 13.89
CA ARG A 157 -11.35 -5.02 12.62
C ARG A 157 -9.83 -4.97 12.80
N GLU A 158 -9.33 -4.18 13.74
CA GLU A 158 -7.88 -4.10 14.03
C GLU A 158 -7.31 -5.46 14.43
N ILE A 159 -8.08 -6.27 15.18
CA ILE A 159 -7.68 -7.65 15.48
C ILE A 159 -7.68 -8.53 14.24
N ILE A 160 -8.63 -8.36 13.32
CA ILE A 160 -8.66 -9.09 12.03
C ILE A 160 -7.44 -8.71 11.17
N ASP A 161 -7.15 -7.42 11.05
CA ASP A 161 -5.98 -6.89 10.33
C ASP A 161 -4.69 -7.50 10.88
N MET A 162 -4.57 -7.56 12.20
CA MET A 162 -3.38 -8.13 12.85
C MET A 162 -3.31 -9.66 12.80
N SER A 163 -4.34 -10.38 13.25
CA SER A 163 -4.29 -11.85 13.36
C SER A 163 -4.51 -12.57 12.05
N MET A 164 -5.53 -12.16 11.29
CA MET A 164 -5.95 -12.90 10.11
C MET A 164 -5.11 -12.49 8.91
N ILE A 165 -4.79 -11.21 8.76
CA ILE A 165 -3.97 -10.74 7.64
C ILE A 165 -2.49 -10.78 8.00
N ALA A 166 -2.04 -9.96 8.95
CA ALA A 166 -0.60 -9.74 9.17
C ALA A 166 0.14 -10.97 9.74
N GLU A 167 -0.33 -11.57 10.83
CA GLU A 167 0.32 -12.74 11.44
C GLU A 167 0.36 -13.92 10.47
N THR A 168 -0.73 -14.15 9.73
CA THR A 168 -0.80 -15.26 8.77
C THR A 168 0.12 -15.02 7.56
N LEU A 169 0.19 -13.79 7.05
CA LEU A 169 1.12 -13.42 5.98
C LEU A 169 2.58 -13.58 6.42
N GLN A 170 2.93 -13.08 7.61
CA GLN A 170 4.26 -13.21 8.18
C GLN A 170 4.63 -14.68 8.42
N LEU A 171 3.70 -15.49 8.94
CA LEU A 171 3.89 -16.92 9.14
C LEU A 171 4.13 -17.63 7.81
N ALA A 172 3.32 -17.35 6.78
CA ALA A 172 3.47 -17.93 5.45
C ALA A 172 4.88 -17.68 4.89
N TYR A 173 5.35 -16.43 4.92
CA TYR A 173 6.68 -16.08 4.42
C TYR A 173 7.84 -16.60 5.27
N THR A 174 7.61 -16.81 6.57
CA THR A 174 8.61 -17.42 7.46
C THR A 174 8.73 -18.92 7.16
N ILE A 175 7.60 -19.62 7.01
CA ILE A 175 7.57 -21.07 6.71
C ILE A 175 8.15 -21.34 5.32
N SER A 176 7.80 -20.54 4.31
CA SER A 176 8.35 -20.65 2.96
C SER A 176 9.83 -20.26 2.87
N ARG A 177 10.41 -19.72 3.96
CA ARG A 177 11.77 -19.14 4.00
C ARG A 177 11.98 -18.01 3.01
N THR A 178 10.90 -17.32 2.63
CA THR A 178 10.96 -16.09 1.83
C THR A 178 11.57 -14.97 2.68
N ILE A 179 11.14 -14.82 3.93
CA ILE A 179 11.82 -13.98 4.90
C ILE A 179 12.94 -14.81 5.54
N LYS A 180 14.17 -14.38 5.34
CA LYS A 180 15.37 -15.01 5.90
C LYS A 180 15.95 -14.13 7.01
N PRO A 181 16.37 -14.72 8.14
CA PRO A 181 17.04 -13.95 9.18
C PRO A 181 18.39 -13.42 8.65
N ASN A 182 18.77 -12.22 9.11
CA ASN A 182 20.11 -11.64 8.94
C ASN A 182 20.57 -11.41 7.49
N ILE A 183 19.65 -11.08 6.57
CA ILE A 183 20.05 -10.57 5.25
C ILE A 183 20.59 -9.15 5.41
N ALA A 184 21.91 -8.99 5.32
CA ALA A 184 22.57 -7.69 5.41
C ALA A 184 21.99 -6.70 4.39
N GLY A 185 21.67 -5.48 4.83
CA GLY A 185 21.04 -4.44 4.02
C GLY A 185 19.50 -4.40 4.10
N SER A 186 18.86 -5.26 4.89
CA SER A 186 17.41 -5.26 5.16
C SER A 186 17.04 -4.82 6.58
N GLU A 187 18.01 -4.29 7.34
CA GLU A 187 17.84 -3.93 8.75
C GLU A 187 16.81 -2.83 8.95
N ARG A 188 16.73 -1.87 8.01
CA ARG A 188 15.73 -0.80 8.03
C ARG A 188 14.32 -1.37 7.92
N GLU A 189 14.07 -2.26 6.97
CA GLU A 189 12.75 -2.85 6.75
C GLU A 189 12.32 -3.72 7.95
N TYR A 190 13.28 -4.39 8.61
CA TYR A 190 13.00 -5.07 9.88
C TYR A 190 12.59 -4.10 11.00
N ASP A 191 13.32 -2.99 11.16
CA ASP A 191 12.99 -1.97 12.17
C ASP A 191 11.64 -1.30 11.89
N GLU A 192 11.34 -0.99 10.62
CA GLU A 192 10.04 -0.48 10.17
C GLU A 192 8.91 -1.48 10.49
N LEU A 193 9.08 -2.76 10.16
CA LEU A 193 8.12 -3.82 10.50
C LEU A 193 7.89 -3.93 12.02
N GLN A 194 8.96 -3.89 12.81
CA GLN A 194 8.85 -3.92 14.27
C GLN A 194 8.09 -2.70 14.80
N LYS A 195 8.37 -1.50 14.29
CA LYS A 195 7.66 -0.27 14.69
C LYS A 195 6.17 -0.37 14.44
N VAL A 196 5.76 -0.82 13.25
CA VAL A 196 4.33 -1.00 12.92
C VAL A 196 3.68 -2.05 13.83
N TRP A 197 4.36 -3.18 14.06
CA TRP A 197 3.88 -4.21 14.97
C TRP A 197 3.65 -3.69 16.40
N TRP A 198 4.63 -2.96 16.94
CA TRP A 198 4.54 -2.42 18.29
C TRP A 198 3.48 -1.34 18.43
N ALA A 199 3.23 -0.56 17.37
CA ALA A 199 2.14 0.41 17.34
C ALA A 199 0.75 -0.26 17.39
N ALA A 200 0.57 -1.40 16.69
CA ALA A 200 -0.70 -2.13 16.66
C ALA A 200 -0.91 -3.07 17.87
N ARG A 201 0.17 -3.40 18.60
CA ARG A 201 0.15 -4.35 19.73
C ARG A 201 -0.85 -4.00 20.84
N PRO A 202 -1.05 -2.74 21.28
CA PRO A 202 -1.99 -2.42 22.36
C PRO A 202 -3.42 -2.86 22.06
N THR A 203 -3.95 -2.56 20.88
CA THR A 203 -5.28 -3.04 20.49
C THR A 203 -5.30 -4.56 20.39
N PHE A 204 -4.28 -5.14 19.77
CA PHE A 204 -4.20 -6.58 19.61
C PHE A 204 -4.18 -7.34 20.94
N ALA A 205 -3.52 -6.80 21.97
CA ALA A 205 -3.50 -7.37 23.31
C ALA A 205 -4.88 -7.37 23.98
N ALA A 206 -5.78 -6.46 23.60
CA ALA A 206 -7.16 -6.41 24.11
C ALA A 206 -8.07 -7.54 23.56
N ARG A 207 -7.59 -8.37 22.62
CA ARG A 207 -8.35 -9.45 21.99
C ARG A 207 -9.04 -10.41 22.97
N ALA A 208 -8.44 -10.67 24.13
CA ALA A 208 -9.03 -11.60 25.10
C ALA A 208 -10.35 -11.07 25.71
N ASN A 209 -10.53 -9.75 25.75
CA ASN A 209 -11.69 -9.11 26.35
C ASN A 209 -12.79 -8.84 25.33
N ILE A 210 -12.45 -8.54 24.07
CA ILE A 210 -13.44 -8.19 23.06
C ILE A 210 -14.41 -9.33 22.72
N TYR A 211 -13.96 -10.60 22.78
CA TYR A 211 -14.83 -11.74 22.49
C TYR A 211 -15.93 -11.95 23.55
N LYS A 212 -15.88 -11.23 24.68
CA LYS A 212 -16.96 -11.21 25.67
C LYS A 212 -18.10 -10.26 25.24
N ASP A 213 -17.82 -9.29 24.39
CA ASP A 213 -18.79 -8.32 23.90
C ASP A 213 -19.88 -9.04 23.06
N PRO A 214 -21.18 -8.90 23.40
CA PRO A 214 -22.27 -9.49 22.64
C PRO A 214 -22.32 -9.06 21.17
N ALA A 215 -21.95 -7.81 20.85
CA ALA A 215 -21.98 -7.29 19.48
C ALA A 215 -20.94 -8.01 18.59
N VAL A 216 -19.73 -8.21 19.11
CA VAL A 216 -18.66 -8.96 18.43
C VAL A 216 -19.06 -10.40 18.19
N ARG A 217 -19.61 -11.06 19.20
CA ARG A 217 -20.07 -12.46 19.07
C ARG A 217 -21.23 -12.58 18.09
N ARG A 218 -22.15 -11.61 18.10
CA ARG A 218 -23.26 -11.56 17.15
C ARG A 218 -22.76 -11.40 15.73
N PHE A 219 -21.90 -10.41 15.47
CA PHE A 219 -21.31 -10.21 14.14
C PHE A 219 -20.49 -11.42 13.70
N ALA A 220 -19.61 -11.96 14.55
CA ALA A 220 -18.81 -13.13 14.20
C ALA A 220 -19.66 -14.42 14.01
N GLY A 221 -20.82 -14.51 14.66
CA GLY A 221 -21.71 -15.67 14.62
C GLY A 221 -22.73 -15.63 13.47
N GLN A 222 -23.12 -14.44 13.01
CA GLN A 222 -24.08 -14.30 11.92
C GLN A 222 -23.48 -14.70 10.56
N GLU A 223 -24.33 -14.93 9.57
CA GLU A 223 -23.91 -15.39 8.25
C GLU A 223 -22.92 -14.43 7.57
N THR A 224 -23.23 -13.13 7.55
CA THR A 224 -22.38 -12.09 6.95
C THR A 224 -20.98 -12.09 7.54
N GLY A 225 -20.84 -12.05 8.87
CA GLY A 225 -19.52 -12.02 9.50
C GLY A 225 -18.75 -13.34 9.37
N ARG A 226 -19.43 -14.50 9.38
CA ARG A 226 -18.78 -15.79 9.09
C ARG A 226 -18.28 -15.88 7.65
N LYS A 227 -19.08 -15.40 6.69
CA LYS A 227 -18.72 -15.35 5.27
C LYS A 227 -17.49 -14.46 5.08
N TYR A 228 -17.55 -13.24 5.60
CA TYR A 228 -16.45 -12.28 5.55
C TYR A 228 -15.16 -12.82 6.20
N GLY A 229 -15.24 -13.41 7.41
CA GLY A 229 -14.07 -13.97 8.08
C GLY A 229 -13.38 -15.06 7.26
N ARG A 230 -14.15 -15.97 6.63
CA ARG A 230 -13.59 -16.98 5.72
C ARG A 230 -12.98 -16.35 4.47
N LEU A 231 -13.63 -15.33 3.92
CA LEU A 231 -13.19 -14.61 2.72
C LEU A 231 -11.81 -14.00 2.95
N ILE A 232 -11.62 -13.25 4.03
CA ILE A 232 -10.32 -12.67 4.40
C ILE A 232 -9.28 -13.76 4.67
N ALA A 233 -9.59 -14.74 5.52
CA ALA A 233 -8.61 -15.76 5.95
C ALA A 233 -8.08 -16.62 4.81
N MET A 234 -8.91 -16.92 3.81
CA MET A 234 -8.54 -17.85 2.74
C MET A 234 -8.14 -17.13 1.46
N GLN A 235 -8.95 -16.16 1.03
CA GLN A 235 -8.81 -15.53 -0.29
C GLN A 235 -8.13 -14.16 -0.20
N GLY A 236 -8.38 -13.40 0.86
CA GLY A 236 -7.71 -12.10 1.10
C GLY A 236 -6.21 -12.24 1.19
N ILE A 237 -5.73 -13.20 1.98
CA ILE A 237 -4.29 -13.50 2.10
C ILE A 237 -3.72 -13.97 0.76
N GLY A 238 -4.45 -14.82 0.03
CA GLY A 238 -4.04 -15.29 -1.29
C GLY A 238 -3.83 -14.14 -2.29
N ALA A 239 -4.77 -13.19 -2.33
CA ALA A 239 -4.67 -12.01 -3.21
C ALA A 239 -3.45 -11.14 -2.85
N ILE A 240 -3.21 -10.89 -1.56
CA ILE A 240 -2.04 -10.14 -1.09
C ILE A 240 -0.74 -10.86 -1.46
N MET A 241 -0.68 -12.18 -1.27
CA MET A 241 0.51 -12.98 -1.58
C MET A 241 0.77 -13.11 -3.09
N GLU A 242 -0.27 -13.12 -3.93
CA GLU A 242 -0.13 -13.08 -5.39
C GLU A 242 0.50 -11.75 -5.81
N TYR A 243 -0.06 -10.63 -5.39
CA TYR A 243 0.48 -9.31 -5.71
C TYR A 243 1.96 -9.18 -5.29
N MET A 244 2.32 -9.65 -4.08
CA MET A 244 3.71 -9.64 -3.63
C MET A 244 4.64 -10.51 -4.48
N ARG A 245 4.16 -11.65 -5.04
CA ARG A 245 4.96 -12.47 -5.96
C ARG A 245 5.19 -11.76 -7.29
N GLU A 246 4.17 -11.09 -7.81
CA GLU A 246 4.28 -10.29 -9.03
C GLU A 246 5.30 -9.16 -8.86
N VAL A 247 5.22 -8.42 -7.74
CA VAL A 247 6.19 -7.35 -7.42
C VAL A 247 7.61 -7.90 -7.30
N VAL A 248 7.81 -9.04 -6.63
CA VAL A 248 9.15 -9.66 -6.54
C VAL A 248 9.68 -9.99 -7.95
N ALA A 249 8.87 -10.60 -8.81
CA ALA A 249 9.29 -10.92 -10.18
C ALA A 249 9.61 -9.67 -11.00
N GLU A 250 8.83 -8.60 -10.84
CA GLU A 250 9.08 -7.31 -11.49
C GLU A 250 10.39 -6.67 -11.03
N ILE A 251 10.66 -6.70 -9.73
CA ILE A 251 11.91 -6.21 -9.14
C ILE A 251 13.11 -6.98 -9.66
N GLU A 252 13.04 -8.31 -9.68
CA GLU A 252 14.13 -9.15 -10.19
C GLU A 252 14.45 -8.82 -11.65
N LYS A 253 13.42 -8.68 -12.49
CA LYS A 253 13.56 -8.25 -13.88
C LYS A 253 14.16 -6.84 -13.99
N LYS A 254 13.73 -5.91 -13.12
CA LYS A 254 14.25 -4.53 -13.12
C LYS A 254 15.73 -4.50 -12.72
N MET A 255 16.15 -5.33 -11.78
CA MET A 255 17.57 -5.46 -11.42
C MET A 255 18.38 -5.94 -12.61
N GLU A 256 17.93 -6.98 -13.33
CA GLU A 256 18.59 -7.50 -14.54
C GLU A 256 18.77 -6.43 -15.63
N GLN A 257 17.75 -5.60 -15.83
CA GLN A 257 17.78 -4.49 -16.78
C GLN A 257 18.69 -3.34 -16.34
N SER A 258 19.06 -3.29 -15.06
CA SER A 258 19.88 -2.22 -14.48
C SER A 258 21.38 -2.52 -14.54
N THR A 259 21.81 -3.57 -15.24
CA THR A 259 23.24 -3.94 -15.39
C THR A 259 24.12 -2.81 -15.94
N PHE A 260 23.56 -1.88 -16.71
CA PHE A 260 24.29 -0.71 -17.24
C PHE A 260 24.96 0.15 -16.15
N VAL A 261 24.44 0.17 -14.91
CA VAL A 261 25.04 0.93 -13.80
C VAL A 261 26.33 0.29 -13.27
N ILE A 262 26.52 -1.01 -13.54
CA ILE A 262 27.67 -1.80 -13.09
C ILE A 262 28.87 -1.58 -14.02
N GLU A 263 28.64 -1.37 -15.33
CA GLU A 263 29.71 -1.32 -16.33
C GLU A 263 30.80 -0.27 -16.05
N PRO A 264 30.48 0.98 -15.67
CA PRO A 264 31.51 1.98 -15.38
C PRO A 264 32.36 1.59 -14.16
N ILE A 265 31.77 0.88 -13.19
CA ILE A 265 32.44 0.44 -11.97
C ILE A 265 33.42 -0.70 -12.30
N VAL A 266 32.98 -1.67 -13.11
CA VAL A 266 33.83 -2.78 -13.54
C VAL A 266 34.99 -2.32 -14.42
N ARG A 267 34.78 -1.31 -15.26
CA ARG A 267 35.86 -0.69 -16.04
C ARG A 267 36.98 -0.18 -15.14
N LYS A 268 36.61 0.58 -14.09
CA LYS A 268 37.55 1.09 -13.09
C LYS A 268 38.23 -0.03 -12.30
N PHE A 269 37.50 -1.10 -11.97
CA PHE A 269 38.04 -2.27 -11.30
C PHE A 269 39.15 -2.94 -12.13
N ARG A 270 38.93 -3.11 -13.44
CA ARG A 270 39.93 -3.67 -14.37
C ARG A 270 41.19 -2.81 -14.46
N GLU A 271 41.05 -1.50 -14.60
CA GLU A 271 42.19 -0.56 -14.63
C GLU A 271 43.06 -0.63 -13.37
N THR A 272 42.41 -0.80 -12.21
CA THR A 272 43.10 -0.89 -10.92
C THR A 272 43.77 -2.25 -10.72
N SER A 273 43.13 -3.32 -11.20
CA SER A 273 43.64 -4.69 -11.09
C SER A 273 44.84 -4.97 -11.99
N ILE A 274 44.96 -4.28 -13.14
CA ILE A 274 46.14 -4.39 -14.02
C ILE A 274 47.38 -3.73 -13.40
N ARG A 275 47.19 -2.77 -12.49
CA ARG A 275 48.30 -2.03 -11.86
C ARG A 275 48.85 -2.72 -10.59
N ARG A 276 48.25 -3.83 -10.17
CA ARG A 276 48.67 -4.62 -8.99
C ARG A 276 49.27 -5.94 -9.43
#